data_AF-A0A522H5Q6-F1
#
_entry.id   AF-A0A522H5Q6-F1
#
_cell.length_a   1.000
_cell.length_b   1.000
_cell.length_c   1.000
_cell.angle_alpha   90.00
_cell.angle_beta   90.00
_cell.angle_gamma   90.00
#
_symmetry.space_group_name_H-M   'P 1'
#
loop_
_entity.id
_entity.type
_entity.pdbx_description
1 polymer ?
#
loop_
_entity_poly.entity_id
_entity_poly.type
_entity_poly.pdbx_seq_one_letter_code
_entity_poly.pdbx_strand_id
1 'polypeptide(L)'
;MDSELSGILKKSLEAVLLPLLALVLLYLWTGAHFDYPWWWLAPLAIALRYGVAYGIGSGLVLIVGYFIEIWFLGVAHTQPGGEIVGGLIATYLAGLYASHSRSRLIEANASLAYLEERLESLTRVFYVTRLSHGRLEENLITKSYDLRTALDAIAAELGKSEMQGTEWPSRPLGHILQLLAYYGRLSTSGIYQVVGDKVQTEPMASLGAPFTLDVHDPLVGGVMEKAQLAYYSVDQILGGQASAYRVVLPMSAADGTLLALIVVVDLPLLAVDEENLLTLAAMTAFVADAMRAGQLSQAVRHLVPTCPSAFALEWIRLGHLRQHAEVHSAWILLTPGHDATAGVIELIDGARRGLDQYWRSPLAPSQPGLMVLLVLAGQGATEGFLQRIDALCREHLGADLKTLNWIVQQGQVRNGSGQELMTLLQRGS
;
A
#
# COMPACT_ATOMS: atom_id res chain seq x y z
N MET A 1 18.86 6.53 -8.48
CA MET A 1 20.21 6.86 -7.96
C MET A 1 20.59 8.30 -8.29
N ASP A 2 20.44 8.77 -9.55
CA ASP A 2 20.72 10.17 -9.91
C ASP A 2 19.77 11.20 -9.25
N SER A 3 18.51 10.85 -9.01
CA SER A 3 17.55 11.74 -8.32
C SER A 3 17.90 11.97 -6.84
N GLU A 4 18.30 10.92 -6.11
CA GLU A 4 18.72 11.04 -4.71
C GLU A 4 20.02 11.83 -4.57
N LEU A 5 21.00 11.60 -5.45
CA LEU A 5 22.25 12.36 -5.46
C LEU A 5 22.01 13.85 -5.75
N SER A 6 21.13 14.18 -6.70
CA SER A 6 20.74 15.57 -6.98
C SER A 6 20.04 16.24 -5.78
N GLY A 7 19.23 15.47 -5.05
CA GLY A 7 18.53 15.95 -3.85
C GLY A 7 19.48 16.19 -2.68
N ILE A 8 20.47 15.31 -2.48
CA ILE A 8 21.50 15.46 -1.45
C ILE A 8 22.39 16.66 -1.78
N LEU A 9 22.80 16.82 -3.05
CA LEU A 9 23.59 17.96 -3.53
C LEU A 9 22.87 19.30 -3.35
N LYS A 10 21.56 19.35 -3.63
CA LYS A 10 20.78 20.56 -3.43
C LYS A 10 20.63 20.92 -1.95
N LYS A 11 20.42 19.92 -1.08
CA LYS A 11 20.35 20.09 0.38
C LYS A 11 21.68 20.57 0.96
N SER A 12 22.80 19.99 0.52
CA SER A 12 24.13 20.39 0.98
C SER A 12 24.51 21.79 0.48
N LEU A 13 24.16 22.13 -0.77
CA LEU A 13 24.37 23.46 -1.31
C LEU A 13 23.59 24.53 -0.52
N GLU A 14 22.29 24.32 -0.27
CA GLU A 14 21.49 25.25 0.53
C GLU A 14 21.99 25.37 1.98
N ALA A 15 22.45 24.26 2.57
CA ALA A 15 23.01 24.24 3.93
C ALA A 15 24.32 25.04 4.06
N VAL A 16 25.05 25.25 2.96
CA VAL A 16 26.27 26.07 2.92
C VAL A 16 25.99 27.51 2.48
N LEU A 17 25.08 27.69 1.52
CA LEU A 17 24.84 28.99 0.89
C LEU A 17 24.07 29.95 1.80
N LEU A 18 23.11 29.45 2.59
CA LEU A 18 22.36 30.23 3.58
C LEU A 18 23.22 30.78 4.74
N PRO A 19 24.11 30.01 5.40
CA PRO A 19 25.00 30.58 6.41
C PRO A 19 26.04 31.52 5.81
N LEU A 20 26.49 31.29 4.57
CA LEU A 20 27.35 32.23 3.85
C LEU A 20 26.63 33.56 3.59
N LEU A 21 25.36 33.51 3.19
CA LEU A 21 24.53 34.70 3.00
C LEU A 21 24.27 35.41 4.33
N ALA A 22 24.11 34.66 5.43
CA ALA A 22 24.02 35.22 6.77
C ALA A 22 25.32 35.94 7.19
N LEU A 23 26.50 35.39 6.88
CA LEU A 23 27.80 36.03 7.09
C LEU A 23 27.96 37.30 6.23
N VAL A 24 27.57 37.27 4.95
CA VAL A 24 27.62 38.44 4.05
C VAL A 24 26.67 39.55 4.52
N LEU A 25 25.47 39.19 4.96
CA LEU A 25 24.53 40.12 5.60
C LEU A 25 25.16 40.72 6.86
N LEU A 26 25.83 39.91 7.68
CA LEU A 26 26.49 40.35 8.91
C LEU A 26 27.59 41.36 8.61
N TYR A 27 28.44 41.08 7.61
CA TYR A 27 29.49 41.98 7.14
C TYR A 27 28.94 43.34 6.69
N LEU A 28 27.83 43.34 5.93
CA LEU A 28 27.12 44.55 5.47
C LEU A 28 26.42 45.32 6.60
N TRP A 29 26.17 44.69 7.75
CA TRP A 29 25.39 45.24 8.88
C TRP A 29 26.21 45.47 10.16
N THR A 30 27.54 45.43 10.08
CA THR A 30 28.50 45.65 11.19
C THR A 30 28.53 47.10 11.74
N GLY A 31 27.43 47.84 11.65
CA GLY A 31 27.25 49.16 12.29
C GLY A 31 26.41 49.14 13.57
N ALA A 32 25.73 48.04 13.89
CA ALA A 32 24.82 47.95 15.04
C ALA A 32 25.30 46.89 16.05
N HIS A 33 25.68 47.33 17.25
CA HIS A 33 25.94 46.43 18.38
C HIS A 33 24.61 45.83 18.85
N PHE A 34 24.37 44.55 18.56
CA PHE A 34 23.25 43.80 19.12
C PHE A 34 23.76 42.95 20.29
N ASP A 35 23.08 43.02 21.43
CA ASP A 35 23.35 42.19 22.61
C ASP A 35 22.91 40.72 22.45
N TYR A 36 22.32 40.35 21.31
CA TYR A 36 21.78 39.01 21.04
C TYR A 36 22.33 38.41 19.72
N PRO A 37 22.77 37.14 19.72
CA PRO A 37 23.43 36.51 18.57
C PRO A 37 22.43 35.98 17.52
N TRP A 38 21.80 36.91 16.79
CA TRP A 38 20.79 36.61 15.74
C TRP A 38 21.31 35.71 14.60
N TRP A 39 22.62 35.61 14.42
CA TRP A 39 23.28 34.79 13.41
C TRP A 39 23.04 33.28 13.59
N TRP A 40 22.70 32.83 14.80
CA TRP A 40 22.29 31.44 15.06
C TRP A 40 20.94 31.05 14.46
N LEU A 41 20.12 32.02 14.02
CA LEU A 41 18.85 31.72 13.36
C LEU A 41 19.04 30.94 12.05
N ALA A 42 20.12 31.16 11.32
CA ALA A 42 20.37 30.46 10.06
C ALA A 42 20.64 28.96 10.28
N PRO A 43 21.58 28.54 11.14
CA PRO A 43 21.76 27.13 11.52
C PRO A 43 20.49 26.53 12.12
N LEU A 44 19.76 27.27 12.95
CA LEU A 44 18.51 26.82 13.56
C LEU A 44 17.44 26.51 12.49
N ALA A 45 17.24 27.41 11.53
CA ALA A 45 16.28 27.21 10.43
C ALA A 45 16.67 26.02 9.54
N ILE A 46 17.97 25.85 9.27
CA ILE A 46 18.51 24.72 8.51
C ILE A 46 18.32 23.42 9.30
N ALA A 47 18.54 23.42 10.62
CA ALA A 47 18.32 22.28 11.48
C ALA A 47 16.86 21.84 11.49
N LEU A 48 15.92 22.78 11.57
CA LEU A 48 14.49 22.50 11.52
C LEU A 48 14.06 21.93 10.16
N ARG A 49 14.65 22.41 9.07
CA ARG A 49 14.27 22.00 7.71
C ARG A 49 14.98 20.75 7.21
N TYR A 50 16.21 20.50 7.62
CA TYR A 50 17.03 19.43 7.07
C TYR A 50 17.49 18.41 8.11
N GLY A 51 17.27 18.69 9.39
CA GLY A 51 17.63 17.82 10.52
C GLY A 51 18.98 18.18 11.14
N VAL A 52 19.38 17.39 12.14
CA VAL A 52 20.56 17.65 12.98
C VAL A 52 21.84 17.81 12.16
N ALA A 53 22.11 16.90 11.22
CA ALA A 53 23.39 16.85 10.50
C ALA A 53 23.68 18.15 9.73
N TYR A 54 22.69 18.68 9.01
CA TYR A 54 22.82 19.94 8.27
C TYR A 54 22.82 21.16 9.19
N GLY A 55 22.10 21.10 10.31
CA GLY A 55 22.14 22.13 11.35
C GLY A 55 23.52 22.29 11.99
N ILE A 56 24.12 21.20 12.44
CA ILE A 56 25.49 21.18 12.97
C ILE A 56 26.49 21.61 11.90
N GLY A 57 26.35 21.10 10.67
CA GLY A 57 27.22 21.47 9.54
C GLY A 57 27.20 22.98 9.28
N SER A 58 26.02 23.59 9.24
CA SER A 58 25.85 25.04 9.11
C SER A 58 26.45 25.81 10.30
N GLY A 59 26.23 25.33 11.53
CA GLY A 59 26.82 25.91 12.73
C GLY A 59 28.36 25.87 12.71
N LEU A 60 28.96 24.76 12.25
CA LEU A 60 30.41 24.65 12.06
C LEU A 60 30.93 25.60 11.00
N VAL A 61 30.23 25.76 9.87
CA VAL A 61 30.59 26.74 8.83
C VAL A 61 30.59 28.16 9.40
N LEU A 62 29.60 28.53 10.21
CA LEU A 62 29.58 29.84 10.87
C LEU A 62 30.74 30.03 11.86
N ILE A 63 31.06 29.00 12.65
CA ILE A 63 32.20 29.05 13.59
C ILE A 63 33.52 29.21 12.81
N VAL A 64 33.71 28.44 11.73
CA VAL A 64 34.89 28.55 10.87
C VAL A 64 34.98 29.95 10.23
N GLY A 65 33.87 30.47 9.72
CA GLY A 65 33.79 31.82 9.16
C GLY A 65 34.22 32.90 10.17
N TYR A 66 33.73 32.79 11.41
CA TYR A 66 34.11 33.68 12.51
C TYR A 66 35.61 33.62 12.85
N PHE A 67 36.22 32.43 12.90
CA PHE A 67 37.66 32.30 13.13
C PHE A 67 38.50 32.87 11.97
N ILE A 68 38.04 32.74 10.73
CA ILE A 68 38.69 33.32 9.55
C ILE A 68 38.68 34.85 9.62
N GLU A 69 37.55 35.47 9.99
CA GLU A 69 37.44 36.93 10.16
C GLU A 69 38.40 37.45 11.23
N ILE A 70 38.51 36.77 12.37
CA ILE A 70 39.46 37.14 13.44
C ILE A 70 40.91 37.04 12.94
N TRP A 71 41.26 35.97 12.22
CA TRP A 71 42.63 35.72 11.78
C TRP A 71 43.09 36.66 10.66
N PHE A 72 42.19 37.01 9.72
CA PHE A 72 42.51 37.87 8.57
C PHE A 72 42.27 39.36 8.81
N LEU A 73 41.16 39.75 9.48
CA LEU A 73 40.77 41.15 9.62
C LEU A 73 41.13 41.76 10.99
N GLY A 74 41.53 40.94 11.99
CA GLY A 74 41.96 41.44 13.30
C GLY A 74 40.87 42.12 14.12
N VAL A 75 39.59 41.94 13.76
CA VAL A 75 38.45 42.52 14.46
C VAL A 75 38.12 41.63 15.66
N ALA A 76 38.60 42.02 16.84
CA ALA A 76 38.26 41.33 18.09
C ALA A 76 36.85 41.74 18.55
N HIS A 77 35.83 41.04 18.08
CA HIS A 77 34.52 41.10 18.74
C HIS A 77 34.65 40.46 20.13
N THR A 78 34.17 41.15 21.18
CA THR A 78 34.11 40.61 22.54
C THR A 78 33.44 39.24 22.51
N GLN A 79 34.10 38.25 23.11
CA GLN A 79 33.86 36.83 22.89
C GLN A 79 33.02 36.24 24.03
N PRO A 80 31.71 35.97 23.85
CA PRO A 80 30.94 35.18 24.80
C PRO A 80 30.93 33.73 24.32
N GLY A 81 31.89 32.92 24.81
CA GLY A 81 31.90 31.47 24.53
C GLY A 81 30.56 30.78 24.88
N GLY A 82 29.79 31.36 25.80
CA GLY A 82 28.43 30.93 26.12
C GLY A 82 27.42 31.03 24.96
N GLU A 83 27.54 32.03 24.08
CA GLU A 83 26.61 32.19 22.94
C GLU A 83 26.85 31.16 21.85
N ILE A 84 28.12 30.81 21.58
CA ILE A 84 28.47 29.76 20.62
C ILE A 84 27.93 28.41 21.11
N VAL A 85 28.18 28.09 22.38
CA VAL A 85 27.73 26.83 22.99
C VAL A 85 26.19 26.79 23.05
N GLY A 86 25.55 27.87 23.50
CA GLY A 86 24.10 27.98 23.56
C GLY A 86 23.43 27.85 22.20
N GLY A 87 23.97 28.52 21.18
CA GLY A 87 23.46 28.45 19.82
C GLY A 87 23.65 27.08 19.16
N LEU A 88 24.78 26.41 19.41
CA LEU A 88 24.99 25.02 18.99
C LEU A 88 23.99 24.06 19.66
N ILE A 89 23.78 24.19 20.98
CA ILE A 89 22.82 23.35 21.71
C ILE A 89 21.40 23.59 21.19
N ALA A 90 21.00 24.85 21.00
CA ALA A 90 19.68 25.19 20.46
C ALA A 90 19.48 24.62 19.05
N THR A 91 20.48 24.76 18.18
CA THR A 91 20.47 24.21 16.82
C THR A 91 20.39 22.69 16.84
N TYR A 92 21.16 22.05 17.73
CA TYR A 92 21.13 20.60 17.92
C TYR A 92 19.77 20.10 18.38
N LEU A 93 19.19 20.70 19.42
CA LEU A 93 17.87 20.33 19.94
C LEU A 93 16.76 20.54 18.91
N ALA A 94 16.79 21.68 18.19
CA ALA A 94 15.83 21.96 17.12
C ALA A 94 15.94 20.92 16.00
N GLY A 95 17.17 20.58 15.59
CA GLY A 95 17.41 19.53 14.61
C GLY A 95 16.96 18.15 15.08
N LEU A 96 17.13 17.83 16.37
CA LEU A 96 16.78 16.53 16.94
C LEU A 96 15.27 16.35 16.94
N TYR A 97 14.55 17.38 17.40
CA TYR A 97 13.09 17.40 17.38
C TYR A 97 12.54 17.34 15.96
N ALA A 98 13.12 18.10 15.02
CA ALA A 98 12.69 18.10 13.63
C ALA A 98 12.93 16.75 12.94
N SER A 99 14.09 16.13 13.17
CA SER A 99 14.41 14.79 12.64
C SER A 99 13.45 13.74 13.19
N HIS A 100 13.23 13.73 14.50
CA HIS A 100 12.31 12.79 15.15
C HIS A 100 10.86 12.97 14.68
N SER A 101 10.39 14.21 14.62
CA SER A 101 9.04 14.54 14.15
C SER A 101 8.86 14.17 12.68
N ARG A 102 9.88 14.36 11.84
CA ARG A 102 9.86 13.98 10.43
C ARG A 102 9.75 12.46 10.27
N SER A 103 10.57 11.69 10.97
CA SER A 103 10.49 10.22 10.90
C SER A 103 9.10 9.74 11.32
N ARG A 104 8.55 10.29 12.41
CA ARG A 104 7.17 9.99 12.84
C ARG A 104 6.10 10.40 11.84
N LEU A 105 6.26 11.54 11.17
CA LEU A 105 5.33 11.97 10.12
C LEU A 105 5.38 11.03 8.91
N ILE A 106 6.57 10.59 8.50
CA ILE A 106 6.73 9.64 7.40
C ILE A 106 6.09 8.30 7.78
N GLU A 107 6.38 7.78 8.97
CA GLU A 107 5.80 6.54 9.49
C GLU A 107 4.26 6.61 9.58
N ALA A 108 3.73 7.70 10.14
CA ALA A 108 2.28 7.91 10.29
C ALA A 108 1.58 8.04 8.94
N ASN A 109 2.13 8.82 8.00
CA ASN A 109 1.55 8.98 6.66
C ASN A 109 1.58 7.66 5.87
N ALA A 110 2.68 6.90 5.95
CA ALA A 110 2.76 5.59 5.31
C ALA A 110 1.75 4.59 5.89
N SER A 111 1.57 4.60 7.21
CA SER A 111 0.56 3.77 7.89
C SER A 111 -0.86 4.17 7.48
N LEU A 112 -1.16 5.47 7.38
CA LEU A 112 -2.47 5.97 6.94
C LEU A 112 -2.76 5.57 5.50
N ALA A 113 -1.82 5.82 4.57
CA ALA A 113 -1.99 5.45 3.17
C ALA A 113 -2.26 3.94 3.00
N TYR A 114 -1.53 3.11 3.75
CA TYR A 114 -1.77 1.67 3.78
C TYR A 114 -3.17 1.31 4.32
N LEU A 115 -3.62 1.96 5.39
CA LEU A 115 -4.93 1.71 5.97
C LEU A 115 -6.06 2.16 5.05
N GLU A 116 -5.89 3.27 4.32
CA GLU A 116 -6.85 3.74 3.32
C GLU A 116 -7.01 2.74 2.18
N GLU A 117 -5.90 2.27 1.59
CA GLU A 117 -5.90 1.21 0.56
C GLU A 117 -6.61 -0.05 1.08
N ARG A 118 -6.35 -0.42 2.34
CA ARG A 118 -6.94 -1.60 2.96
C ARG A 118 -8.44 -1.46 3.22
N LEU A 119 -8.88 -0.28 3.67
CA LEU A 119 -10.29 0.02 3.87
C LEU A 119 -11.05 0.00 2.55
N GLU A 120 -10.48 0.55 1.49
CA GLU A 120 -11.07 0.51 0.16
C GLU A 120 -11.25 -0.94 -0.32
N SER A 121 -10.21 -1.76 -0.25
CA SER A 121 -10.29 -3.18 -0.62
C SER A 121 -11.32 -3.95 0.21
N LEU A 122 -11.36 -3.73 1.54
CA LEU A 122 -12.36 -4.37 2.41
C LEU A 122 -13.79 -3.93 2.09
N THR A 123 -13.98 -2.66 1.73
CA THR A 123 -15.29 -2.12 1.35
C THR A 123 -15.77 -2.77 0.06
N ARG A 124 -14.89 -2.94 -0.93
CA ARG A 124 -15.19 -3.66 -2.18
C ARG A 124 -15.59 -5.12 -1.91
N VAL A 125 -14.82 -5.85 -1.10
CA VAL A 125 -15.12 -7.25 -0.72
C VAL A 125 -16.45 -7.35 0.03
N PHE A 126 -16.72 -6.46 0.97
CA PHE A 126 -17.97 -6.42 1.73
C PHE A 126 -19.16 -6.17 0.81
N TYR A 127 -19.05 -5.19 -0.09
CA TYR A 127 -20.13 -4.85 -1.01
C TYR A 127 -20.47 -6.01 -1.95
N VAL A 128 -19.46 -6.68 -2.53
CA VAL A 128 -19.67 -7.90 -3.34
C VAL A 128 -20.33 -9.02 -2.53
N THR A 129 -19.91 -9.22 -1.27
CA THR A 129 -20.50 -10.24 -0.39
C THR A 129 -21.96 -9.90 -0.04
N ARG A 130 -22.26 -8.63 0.23
CA ARG A 130 -23.63 -8.17 0.52
C ARG A 130 -24.54 -8.37 -0.68
N LEU A 131 -24.06 -8.06 -1.88
CA LEU A 131 -24.77 -8.28 -3.13
C LEU A 131 -25.11 -9.75 -3.35
N SER A 132 -24.17 -10.66 -3.07
CA SER A 132 -24.43 -12.08 -3.19
C SER A 132 -25.54 -12.54 -2.25
N HIS A 133 -25.59 -11.98 -1.03
CA HIS A 133 -26.64 -12.29 -0.05
C HIS A 133 -28.02 -11.74 -0.42
N GLY A 134 -28.12 -10.47 -0.84
CA GLY A 134 -29.41 -9.87 -1.22
C GLY A 134 -30.08 -10.60 -2.40
N ARG A 135 -29.30 -11.06 -3.37
CA ARG A 135 -29.80 -11.86 -4.49
C ARG A 135 -30.15 -13.31 -4.11
N LEU A 136 -29.52 -13.86 -3.07
CA LEU A 136 -29.85 -15.17 -2.49
C LEU A 136 -31.19 -15.12 -1.72
N GLU A 137 -31.49 -14.02 -1.04
CA GLU A 137 -32.82 -13.80 -0.42
C GLU A 137 -33.92 -13.67 -1.48
N GLU A 138 -33.63 -13.02 -2.61
CA GLU A 138 -34.60 -12.82 -3.69
C GLU A 138 -34.83 -14.08 -4.55
N ASN A 139 -33.81 -14.93 -4.74
CA ASN A 139 -33.87 -16.13 -5.60
C ASN A 139 -33.78 -17.45 -4.82
N LEU A 140 -34.64 -17.63 -3.81
CA LEU A 140 -34.73 -18.84 -2.98
C LEU A 140 -35.12 -20.14 -3.71
N ILE A 141 -35.55 -20.09 -4.99
CA ILE A 141 -36.13 -21.25 -5.70
C ILE A 141 -35.21 -21.80 -6.79
N THR A 142 -34.21 -21.03 -7.24
CA THR A 142 -33.25 -21.47 -8.27
C THR A 142 -31.86 -21.44 -7.67
N LYS A 143 -31.14 -22.57 -7.73
CA LYS A 143 -29.82 -22.76 -7.12
C LYS A 143 -28.87 -21.63 -7.54
N SER A 144 -28.75 -20.61 -6.70
CA SER A 144 -27.94 -19.44 -6.99
C SER A 144 -26.49 -19.80 -6.73
N TYR A 145 -25.63 -19.66 -7.75
CA TYR A 145 -24.20 -19.64 -7.53
C TYR A 145 -23.87 -18.39 -6.70
N ASP A 146 -23.13 -18.58 -5.60
CA ASP A 146 -22.60 -17.47 -4.83
C ASP A 146 -21.65 -16.66 -5.74
N LEU A 147 -22.06 -15.44 -6.08
CA LEU A 147 -21.31 -14.50 -6.92
C LEU A 147 -19.86 -14.41 -6.47
N ARG A 148 -19.64 -14.35 -5.15
CA ARG A 148 -18.32 -14.27 -4.55
C ARG A 148 -17.49 -15.50 -4.88
N THR A 149 -18.03 -16.70 -4.67
CA THR A 149 -17.34 -17.96 -5.01
C THR A 149 -16.97 -18.04 -6.49
N ALA A 150 -17.85 -17.57 -7.39
CA ALA A 150 -17.56 -17.54 -8.82
C ALA A 150 -16.46 -16.53 -9.18
N LEU A 151 -16.50 -15.33 -8.60
CA LEU A 151 -15.45 -14.34 -8.77
C LEU A 151 -14.11 -14.82 -8.19
N ASP A 152 -14.11 -15.45 -7.01
CA ASP A 152 -12.94 -16.04 -6.36
C ASP A 152 -12.29 -17.11 -7.26
N ALA A 153 -13.09 -17.96 -7.90
CA ALA A 153 -12.60 -18.99 -8.81
C ALA A 153 -11.90 -18.38 -10.04
N ILE A 154 -12.51 -17.35 -10.65
CA ILE A 154 -11.93 -16.69 -11.82
C ILE A 154 -10.68 -15.88 -11.43
N ALA A 155 -10.74 -15.16 -10.31
CA ALA A 155 -9.62 -14.45 -9.72
C ALA A 155 -8.43 -15.38 -9.46
N ALA A 156 -8.68 -16.58 -8.92
CA ALA A 156 -7.65 -17.58 -8.69
C ALA A 156 -7.04 -18.11 -9.99
N GLU A 157 -7.81 -18.24 -11.07
CA GLU A 157 -7.30 -18.62 -12.39
C GLU A 157 -6.40 -17.52 -12.97
N LEU A 158 -6.84 -16.26 -12.88
CA LEU A 158 -6.08 -15.09 -13.34
C LEU A 158 -4.78 -14.91 -12.56
N GLY A 159 -4.81 -15.10 -11.24
CA GLY A 159 -3.64 -15.00 -10.36
C GLY A 159 -2.69 -16.21 -10.39
N LYS A 160 -3.05 -17.30 -11.08
CA LYS A 160 -2.20 -18.49 -11.30
C LYS A 160 -1.47 -18.45 -12.64
N SER A 161 -2.04 -17.79 -13.63
CA SER A 161 -1.38 -17.64 -14.92
C SER A 161 -0.07 -16.90 -14.69
N GLU A 162 1.07 -17.59 -14.86
CA GLU A 162 2.34 -16.89 -15.00
C GLU A 162 2.15 -15.89 -16.13
N MET A 163 2.16 -14.59 -15.80
CA MET A 163 2.21 -13.53 -16.80
C MET A 163 3.58 -13.62 -17.47
N GLN A 164 3.76 -14.60 -18.35
CA GLN A 164 4.89 -14.67 -19.27
C GLN A 164 4.66 -13.61 -20.34
N GLY A 165 4.96 -12.34 -20.00
CA GLY A 165 4.78 -11.19 -20.86
C GLY A 165 3.50 -10.37 -20.59
N THR A 166 3.19 -9.48 -21.52
CA THR A 166 2.04 -8.55 -21.48
C THR A 166 0.69 -9.21 -21.78
N GLU A 167 0.67 -10.49 -22.17
CA GLU A 167 -0.53 -11.17 -22.63
C GLU A 167 -1.30 -11.82 -21.47
N TRP A 168 -2.59 -11.50 -21.39
CA TRP A 168 -3.47 -12.03 -20.37
C TRP A 168 -4.25 -13.24 -20.91
N PRO A 169 -4.58 -14.22 -20.06
CA PRO A 169 -5.33 -15.39 -20.48
C PRO A 169 -6.77 -14.99 -20.88
N SER A 170 -7.11 -15.16 -22.17
CA SER A 170 -8.40 -14.76 -22.74
C SER A 170 -9.60 -15.52 -22.17
N ARG A 171 -9.41 -16.78 -21.74
CA ARG A 171 -10.47 -17.63 -21.18
C ARG A 171 -11.08 -17.11 -19.88
N PRO A 172 -10.33 -16.87 -18.80
CA PRO A 172 -10.89 -16.34 -17.54
C PRO A 172 -11.46 -14.93 -17.70
N LEU A 173 -10.89 -14.10 -18.59
CA LEU A 173 -11.47 -12.79 -18.93
C LEU A 173 -12.83 -12.92 -19.61
N GLY A 174 -13.00 -13.92 -20.49
CA GLY A 174 -14.29 -14.27 -21.06
C GLY A 174 -15.31 -14.70 -20.00
N HIS A 175 -14.90 -15.49 -19.00
CA HIS A 175 -15.78 -15.87 -17.88
C HIS A 175 -16.23 -14.65 -17.05
N ILE A 176 -15.35 -13.66 -16.82
CA ILE A 176 -15.74 -12.41 -16.15
C ILE A 176 -16.75 -11.64 -16.98
N LEU A 177 -16.55 -11.51 -18.29
CA LEU A 177 -17.53 -10.85 -19.16
C LEU A 177 -18.89 -11.53 -19.12
N GLN A 178 -18.92 -12.87 -19.15
CA GLN A 178 -20.17 -13.63 -19.02
C GLN A 178 -20.86 -13.38 -17.68
N LEU A 179 -20.09 -13.30 -16.60
CA LEU A 179 -20.61 -13.06 -15.27
C LEU A 179 -21.12 -11.62 -15.12
N LEU A 180 -20.38 -10.63 -15.62
CA LEU A 180 -20.85 -9.24 -15.74
C LEU A 180 -22.09 -9.12 -16.62
N ALA A 181 -22.18 -9.88 -17.71
CA ALA A 181 -23.35 -9.89 -18.58
C ALA A 181 -24.57 -10.49 -17.90
N TYR A 182 -24.39 -11.56 -17.12
CA TYR A 182 -25.46 -12.18 -16.35
C TYR A 182 -26.01 -11.25 -15.26
N TYR A 183 -25.12 -10.66 -14.45
CA TYR A 183 -25.54 -9.77 -13.35
C TYR A 183 -25.96 -8.38 -13.84
N GLY A 184 -25.24 -7.84 -14.81
CA GLY A 184 -25.41 -6.49 -15.35
C GLY A 184 -26.34 -6.36 -16.55
N ARG A 185 -26.85 -7.48 -17.09
CA ARG A 185 -27.68 -7.56 -18.32
C ARG A 185 -27.04 -6.91 -19.55
N LEU A 186 -25.72 -7.09 -19.69
CA LEU A 186 -24.93 -6.62 -20.82
C LEU A 186 -25.06 -7.59 -22.00
N SER A 187 -25.15 -7.10 -23.23
CA SER A 187 -25.25 -7.94 -24.44
C SER A 187 -24.00 -7.86 -25.32
N THR A 188 -23.42 -6.67 -25.48
CA THR A 188 -22.21 -6.45 -26.29
C THR A 188 -21.16 -5.67 -25.50
N SER A 189 -20.01 -6.29 -25.24
CA SER A 189 -18.93 -5.69 -24.45
C SER A 189 -17.55 -6.26 -24.78
N GLY A 190 -16.49 -5.54 -24.41
CA GLY A 190 -15.10 -5.96 -24.60
C GLY A 190 -14.20 -5.48 -23.48
N ILE A 191 -13.18 -6.28 -23.14
CA ILE A 191 -12.12 -5.93 -22.19
C ILE A 191 -10.89 -5.49 -22.97
N TYR A 192 -10.33 -4.32 -22.64
CA TYR A 192 -9.17 -3.73 -23.30
C TYR A 192 -8.08 -3.43 -22.27
N GLN A 193 -6.86 -3.88 -22.54
CA GLN A 193 -5.75 -3.70 -21.61
C GLN A 193 -5.34 -2.23 -21.53
N VAL A 194 -4.98 -1.78 -20.33
CA VAL A 194 -4.33 -0.49 -20.14
C VAL A 194 -2.85 -0.74 -19.81
N VAL A 195 -1.96 -0.16 -20.62
CA VAL A 195 -0.51 -0.25 -20.41
C VAL A 195 0.06 1.16 -20.27
N GLY A 196 0.43 1.53 -19.05
CA GLY A 196 0.76 2.92 -18.73
C GLY A 196 -0.48 3.78 -18.86
N ASP A 197 -0.43 4.79 -19.72
CA ASP A 197 -1.53 5.74 -19.94
C ASP A 197 -2.22 5.54 -21.31
N LYS A 198 -2.12 4.33 -21.88
CA LYS A 198 -2.66 3.99 -23.20
C LYS A 198 -3.50 2.73 -23.15
N VAL A 199 -4.68 2.82 -23.76
CA VAL A 199 -5.60 1.70 -23.96
C VAL A 199 -5.21 0.96 -25.23
N GLN A 200 -5.06 -0.36 -25.15
CA GLN A 200 -4.84 -1.22 -26.31
C GLN A 200 -6.14 -1.35 -27.12
N THR A 201 -6.06 -1.29 -28.44
CA THR A 201 -7.22 -1.36 -29.33
C THR A 201 -7.72 -2.78 -29.58
N GLU A 202 -6.88 -3.79 -29.33
CA GLU A 202 -7.26 -5.19 -29.44
C GLU A 202 -7.96 -5.67 -28.16
N PRO A 203 -9.15 -6.26 -28.25
CA PRO A 203 -9.86 -6.75 -27.08
C PRO A 203 -9.21 -8.04 -26.56
N MET A 204 -8.96 -8.09 -25.26
CA MET A 204 -8.45 -9.26 -24.54
C MET A 204 -9.52 -10.35 -24.41
N ALA A 205 -10.78 -9.92 -24.33
CA ALA A 205 -11.98 -10.74 -24.39
C ALA A 205 -13.13 -9.89 -24.94
N SER A 206 -14.07 -10.54 -25.64
CA SER A 206 -15.25 -9.89 -26.20
C SER A 206 -16.49 -10.75 -25.98
N LEU A 207 -17.63 -10.10 -25.80
CA LEU A 207 -18.95 -10.70 -25.71
C LEU A 207 -19.88 -10.00 -26.70
N GLY A 208 -20.70 -10.77 -27.43
CA GLY A 208 -21.65 -10.24 -28.41
C GLY A 208 -21.02 -9.95 -29.77
N ALA A 209 -21.56 -8.96 -30.47
CA ALA A 209 -21.09 -8.60 -31.81
C ALA A 209 -19.70 -7.95 -31.75
N PRO A 210 -18.77 -8.28 -32.66
CA PRO A 210 -17.45 -7.66 -32.70
C PRO A 210 -17.57 -6.16 -33.00
N PHE A 211 -16.84 -5.34 -32.26
CA PHE A 211 -16.74 -3.90 -32.47
C PHE A 211 -15.30 -3.43 -32.29
N THR A 212 -14.96 -2.33 -32.94
CA THR A 212 -13.66 -1.67 -32.82
C THR A 212 -13.72 -0.60 -31.74
N LEU A 213 -12.71 -0.56 -30.86
CA LEU A 213 -12.59 0.48 -29.85
C LEU A 213 -12.23 1.83 -30.49
N ASP A 214 -13.01 2.86 -30.19
CA ASP A 214 -12.68 4.26 -30.39
C ASP A 214 -12.08 4.82 -29.09
N VAL A 215 -10.77 5.04 -29.11
CA VAL A 215 -10.01 5.57 -27.96
C VAL A 215 -10.34 7.05 -27.70
N HIS A 216 -10.90 7.75 -28.69
CA HIS A 216 -11.27 9.17 -28.59
C HIS A 216 -12.71 9.39 -28.13
N ASP A 217 -13.45 8.32 -27.84
CA ASP A 217 -14.80 8.44 -27.28
C ASP A 217 -14.76 9.17 -25.92
N PRO A 218 -15.68 10.12 -25.66
CA PRO A 218 -15.67 10.93 -24.45
C PRO A 218 -15.82 10.10 -23.16
N LEU A 219 -16.50 8.95 -23.20
CA LEU A 219 -16.59 8.07 -22.03
C LEU A 219 -15.26 7.38 -21.76
N VAL A 220 -14.56 6.91 -22.79
CA VAL A 220 -13.23 6.29 -22.64
C VAL A 220 -12.25 7.30 -22.05
N GLY A 221 -12.22 8.53 -22.58
CA GLY A 221 -11.39 9.61 -22.04
C GLY A 221 -11.72 9.94 -20.59
N GLY A 222 -13.02 10.03 -20.25
CA GLY A 222 -13.47 10.31 -18.89
C GLY A 222 -13.07 9.24 -17.87
N VAL A 223 -13.13 7.95 -18.25
CA VAL A 223 -12.69 6.85 -17.38
C VAL A 223 -11.17 6.82 -17.24
N MET A 224 -10.41 7.09 -18.31
CA MET A 224 -8.95 7.16 -18.24
C MET A 224 -8.48 8.27 -17.31
N GLU A 225 -9.13 9.43 -17.32
CA GLU A 225 -8.75 10.57 -16.47
C GLU A 225 -9.11 10.34 -15.00
N LYS A 226 -10.31 9.81 -14.73
CA LYS A 226 -10.86 9.73 -13.36
C LYS A 226 -10.76 8.35 -12.70
N ALA A 227 -10.45 7.31 -13.47
CA ALA A 227 -10.51 5.91 -13.04
C ALA A 227 -11.86 5.52 -12.39
N GLN A 228 -12.95 6.16 -12.81
CA GLN A 228 -14.30 5.96 -12.31
C GLN A 228 -15.22 5.51 -13.44
N LEU A 229 -16.26 4.74 -13.11
CA LEU A 229 -17.28 4.32 -14.06
C LEU A 229 -17.89 5.55 -14.74
N ALA A 230 -17.91 5.55 -16.08
CA ALA A 230 -18.63 6.53 -16.86
C ALA A 230 -19.79 5.86 -17.60
N TYR A 231 -20.95 6.51 -17.60
CA TYR A 231 -22.13 6.03 -18.31
C TYR A 231 -22.74 7.16 -19.12
N TYR A 232 -23.37 6.79 -20.22
CA TYR A 232 -24.07 7.70 -21.10
C TYR A 232 -25.46 8.00 -20.55
N SER A 233 -25.63 9.17 -19.94
CA SER A 233 -26.91 9.60 -19.36
C SER A 233 -27.80 10.32 -20.38
N VAL A 234 -29.09 10.44 -20.07
CA VAL A 234 -30.08 11.16 -20.90
C VAL A 234 -29.71 12.65 -21.05
N ASP A 235 -29.05 13.25 -20.07
CA ASP A 235 -28.63 14.67 -20.12
C ASP A 235 -27.49 14.91 -21.13
N GLN A 236 -26.61 13.92 -21.34
CA GLN A 236 -25.51 14.02 -22.31
C GLN A 236 -26.02 13.96 -23.77
N ILE A 237 -27.20 13.35 -23.99
CA ILE A 237 -27.91 13.34 -25.28
C ILE A 237 -28.31 14.77 -25.69
N LEU A 238 -28.72 15.60 -24.73
CA LEU A 238 -29.14 16.98 -24.96
C LEU A 238 -27.95 17.93 -25.18
N GLY A 239 -26.75 17.57 -24.69
CA GLY A 239 -25.51 18.35 -24.81
C GLY A 239 -24.68 18.12 -26.07
N GLY A 240 -25.11 17.23 -26.98
CA GLY A 240 -24.43 16.97 -28.26
C GLY A 240 -23.15 16.14 -28.18
N GLN A 241 -22.82 15.56 -27.03
CA GLN A 241 -21.74 14.59 -26.90
C GLN A 241 -22.25 13.20 -27.29
N ALA A 242 -22.16 12.83 -28.57
CA ALA A 242 -22.54 11.48 -28.97
C ALA A 242 -21.45 10.48 -28.57
N SER A 243 -21.80 9.50 -27.72
CA SER A 243 -20.96 8.35 -27.39
C SER A 243 -21.45 7.10 -28.12
N ALA A 244 -20.51 6.31 -28.65
CA ALA A 244 -20.82 5.00 -29.23
C ALA A 244 -21.06 3.92 -28.15
N TYR A 245 -20.71 4.24 -26.90
CA TYR A 245 -20.77 3.34 -25.76
C TYR A 245 -21.84 3.77 -24.75
N ARG A 246 -22.41 2.79 -24.05
CA ARG A 246 -23.40 3.02 -22.99
C ARG A 246 -22.74 3.16 -21.63
N VAL A 247 -21.76 2.30 -21.36
CA VAL A 247 -21.02 2.29 -20.09
C VAL A 247 -19.57 1.93 -20.38
N VAL A 248 -18.65 2.62 -19.71
CA VAL A 248 -17.23 2.26 -19.65
C VAL A 248 -16.88 2.04 -18.18
N LEU A 249 -16.38 0.86 -17.88
CA LEU A 249 -16.07 0.37 -16.53
C LEU A 249 -14.54 0.28 -16.38
N PRO A 250 -13.94 0.97 -15.39
CA PRO A 250 -12.54 0.78 -15.07
C PRO A 250 -12.33 -0.51 -14.27
N MET A 251 -11.31 -1.27 -14.64
CA MET A 251 -10.82 -2.38 -13.82
C MET A 251 -9.60 -1.90 -13.03
N SER A 252 -9.87 -1.12 -11.98
CA SER A 252 -8.85 -0.48 -11.13
C SER A 252 -8.65 -1.22 -9.82
N ALA A 253 -7.40 -1.53 -9.48
CA ALA A 253 -7.05 -2.07 -8.17
C ALA A 253 -7.10 -1.00 -7.07
N ALA A 254 -7.14 -1.44 -5.81
CA ALA A 254 -7.20 -0.55 -4.64
C ALA A 254 -5.95 0.32 -4.47
N ASP A 255 -4.82 -0.04 -5.09
CA ASP A 255 -3.61 0.79 -5.13
C ASP A 255 -3.68 1.91 -6.19
N GLY A 256 -4.84 2.08 -6.84
CA GLY A 256 -5.09 3.08 -7.89
C GLY A 256 -4.62 2.63 -9.28
N THR A 257 -4.03 1.45 -9.43
CA THR A 257 -3.57 0.97 -10.74
C THR A 257 -4.76 0.58 -11.63
N LEU A 258 -4.95 1.28 -12.75
CA LEU A 258 -5.90 0.91 -13.79
C LEU A 258 -5.32 -0.20 -14.68
N LEU A 259 -5.90 -1.39 -14.63
CA LEU A 259 -5.39 -2.56 -15.36
C LEU A 259 -6.03 -2.75 -16.74
N ALA A 260 -7.33 -2.46 -16.84
CA ALA A 260 -8.10 -2.62 -18.07
C ALA A 260 -9.33 -1.71 -18.08
N LEU A 261 -9.91 -1.53 -19.25
CA LEU A 261 -11.24 -0.95 -19.45
C LEU A 261 -12.20 -2.01 -19.97
N ILE A 262 -13.42 -2.01 -19.44
CA ILE A 262 -14.52 -2.82 -19.96
C ILE A 262 -15.49 -1.86 -20.63
N VAL A 263 -15.59 -1.98 -21.96
CA VAL A 263 -16.42 -1.11 -22.79
C VAL A 263 -17.70 -1.85 -23.15
N VAL A 264 -18.84 -1.22 -22.87
CA VAL A 264 -20.17 -1.78 -23.08
C VAL A 264 -20.88 -0.97 -24.16
N VAL A 265 -21.13 -1.63 -25.30
CA VAL A 265 -21.82 -1.02 -26.45
C VAL A 265 -23.33 -1.10 -26.27
N ASP A 266 -23.83 -2.22 -25.74
CA ASP A 266 -25.26 -2.45 -25.62
C ASP A 266 -25.63 -2.89 -24.20
N LEU A 267 -26.48 -2.06 -23.59
CA LEU A 267 -27.03 -2.19 -22.25
C LEU A 267 -28.47 -1.66 -22.28
N PRO A 268 -29.48 -2.45 -21.87
CA PRO A 268 -30.86 -2.00 -21.83
C PRO A 268 -31.01 -0.74 -20.96
N LEU A 269 -31.80 0.25 -21.40
CA LEU A 269 -31.96 1.52 -20.69
C LEU A 269 -32.40 1.34 -19.22
N LEU A 270 -33.28 0.36 -18.95
CA LEU A 270 -33.76 0.05 -17.61
C LEU A 270 -32.69 -0.56 -16.68
N ALA A 271 -31.56 -1.00 -17.23
CA ALA A 271 -30.42 -1.51 -16.48
C ALA A 271 -29.34 -0.43 -16.28
N VAL A 272 -29.56 0.80 -16.77
CA VAL A 272 -28.72 1.97 -16.46
C VAL A 272 -29.25 2.62 -15.18
N ASP A 273 -29.24 1.87 -14.09
CA ASP A 273 -29.60 2.34 -12.76
C ASP A 273 -28.38 2.29 -11.82
N GLU A 274 -28.43 3.08 -10.76
CA GLU A 274 -27.30 3.24 -9.83
C GLU A 274 -26.90 1.91 -9.17
N GLU A 275 -27.86 1.07 -8.81
CA GLU A 275 -27.58 -0.21 -8.16
C GLU A 275 -26.86 -1.17 -9.10
N ASN A 276 -27.31 -1.26 -10.36
CA ASN A 276 -26.66 -2.10 -11.36
C ASN A 276 -25.26 -1.61 -11.74
N LEU A 277 -25.08 -0.29 -11.89
CA LEU A 277 -23.77 0.30 -12.18
C LEU A 277 -22.79 0.10 -11.01
N LEU A 278 -23.23 0.29 -9.76
CA LEU A 278 -22.41 0.01 -8.58
C LEU A 278 -22.06 -1.48 -8.46
N THR A 279 -22.99 -2.37 -8.80
CA THR A 279 -22.76 -3.82 -8.86
C THR A 279 -21.66 -4.15 -9.85
N LEU A 280 -21.77 -3.65 -11.08
CA LEU A 280 -20.76 -3.83 -12.12
C LEU A 280 -19.39 -3.28 -11.68
N ALA A 281 -19.35 -2.04 -11.15
CA ALA A 281 -18.13 -1.42 -10.66
C ALA A 281 -17.45 -2.29 -9.58
N ALA A 282 -18.21 -2.76 -8.60
CA ALA A 282 -17.65 -3.56 -7.52
C ALA A 282 -17.13 -4.93 -7.99
N MET A 283 -17.83 -5.59 -8.91
CA MET A 283 -17.36 -6.85 -9.50
C MET A 283 -16.05 -6.65 -10.27
N THR A 284 -15.94 -5.57 -11.04
CA THR A 284 -14.71 -5.25 -11.79
C THR A 284 -13.54 -4.88 -10.87
N ALA A 285 -13.80 -4.09 -9.83
CA ALA A 285 -12.80 -3.71 -8.83
C ALA A 285 -12.30 -4.93 -8.03
N PHE A 286 -13.19 -5.86 -7.67
CA PHE A 286 -12.84 -7.09 -6.98
C PHE A 286 -11.88 -7.97 -7.80
N VAL A 287 -12.17 -8.14 -9.09
CA VAL A 287 -11.29 -8.88 -9.99
C VAL A 287 -9.95 -8.16 -10.13
N ALA A 288 -9.97 -6.83 -10.31
CA ALA A 288 -8.76 -6.02 -10.41
C ALA A 288 -7.83 -6.22 -9.20
N ASP A 289 -8.38 -6.18 -7.98
CA ASP A 289 -7.64 -6.39 -6.74
C ASP A 289 -6.98 -7.77 -6.71
N ALA A 290 -7.70 -8.82 -7.09
CA ALA A 290 -7.16 -10.18 -7.08
C ALA A 290 -6.07 -10.40 -8.14
N MET A 291 -6.25 -9.80 -9.33
CA MET A 291 -5.24 -9.82 -10.39
C MET A 291 -3.97 -9.09 -9.97
N ARG A 292 -4.13 -7.91 -9.38
CA ARG A 292 -3.03 -7.11 -8.86
C ARG A 292 -2.27 -7.86 -7.75
N ALA A 293 -3.00 -8.53 -6.87
CA ALA A 293 -2.43 -9.40 -5.85
C ALA A 293 -1.62 -10.55 -6.44
N GLY A 294 -2.14 -11.20 -7.49
CA GLY A 294 -1.42 -12.26 -8.22
C GLY A 294 -0.11 -11.77 -8.83
N GLN A 295 -0.16 -10.65 -9.54
CA GLN A 295 1.01 -10.05 -10.20
C GLN A 295 2.11 -9.66 -9.20
N LEU A 296 1.74 -8.94 -8.13
CA LEU A 296 2.70 -8.48 -7.12
C LEU A 296 3.28 -9.64 -6.31
N SER A 297 2.50 -10.68 -6.01
CA SER A 297 2.95 -11.82 -5.20
C SER A 297 3.76 -12.87 -5.94
N GLN A 298 3.87 -12.77 -7.28
CA GLN A 298 4.49 -13.80 -8.13
C GLN A 298 5.92 -14.17 -7.68
N ALA A 299 6.76 -13.18 -7.37
CA ALA A 299 8.14 -13.41 -6.96
C ALA A 299 8.25 -14.20 -5.64
N VAL A 300 7.37 -13.93 -4.67
CA VAL A 300 7.31 -14.66 -3.40
C VAL A 300 6.79 -16.07 -3.64
N ARG A 301 5.72 -16.23 -4.42
CA ARG A 301 5.08 -17.52 -4.68
C ARG A 301 5.93 -18.44 -5.56
N HIS A 302 6.80 -17.90 -6.40
CA HIS A 302 7.77 -18.71 -7.13
C HIS A 302 8.76 -19.42 -6.18
N LEU A 303 9.16 -18.74 -5.10
CA LEU A 303 10.04 -19.33 -4.07
C LEU A 303 9.27 -20.18 -3.05
N VAL A 304 8.03 -19.79 -2.74
CA VAL A 304 7.16 -20.46 -1.77
C VAL A 304 5.79 -20.75 -2.40
N PRO A 305 5.66 -21.82 -3.21
CA PRO A 305 4.44 -22.09 -4.00
C PRO A 305 3.18 -22.36 -3.17
N THR A 306 3.34 -22.84 -1.94
CA THR A 306 2.26 -23.10 -0.98
C THR A 306 1.68 -21.83 -0.36
N CYS A 307 2.33 -20.67 -0.56
CA CYS A 307 1.91 -19.40 0.02
C CYS A 307 0.65 -18.84 -0.68
N PRO A 308 -0.42 -18.51 0.07
CA PRO A 308 -1.60 -17.85 -0.47
C PRO A 308 -1.24 -16.48 -1.05
N SER A 309 -1.87 -16.10 -2.17
CA SER A 309 -1.64 -14.81 -2.83
C SER A 309 -1.89 -13.61 -1.93
N ALA A 310 -2.97 -13.64 -1.14
CA ALA A 310 -3.29 -12.58 -0.18
C ALA A 310 -2.22 -12.42 0.90
N PHE A 311 -1.69 -13.53 1.43
CA PHE A 311 -0.61 -13.51 2.43
C PHE A 311 0.69 -12.99 1.82
N ALA A 312 1.06 -13.48 0.63
CA ALA A 312 2.27 -13.07 -0.07
C ALA A 312 2.25 -11.59 -0.47
N LEU A 313 1.10 -11.07 -0.93
CA LEU A 313 0.93 -9.64 -1.21
C LEU A 313 1.14 -8.82 0.07
N GLU A 314 0.50 -9.21 1.17
CA GLU A 314 0.61 -8.50 2.44
C GLU A 314 2.05 -8.52 2.96
N TRP A 315 2.72 -9.66 2.87
CA TRP A 315 4.14 -9.79 3.20
C TRP A 315 5.02 -8.78 2.45
N ILE A 316 4.80 -8.60 1.15
CA ILE A 316 5.53 -7.63 0.32
C ILE A 316 5.22 -6.21 0.75
N ARG A 317 3.94 -5.86 0.94
CA ARG A 317 3.50 -4.53 1.37
C ARG A 317 4.14 -4.12 2.70
N LEU A 318 4.11 -5.01 3.69
CA LEU A 318 4.71 -4.76 5.00
C LEU A 318 6.24 -4.63 4.93
N GLY A 319 6.90 -5.40 4.05
CA GLY A 319 8.33 -5.22 3.77
C GLY A 319 8.65 -3.85 3.18
N HIS A 320 7.84 -3.39 2.22
CA HIS A 320 8.00 -2.06 1.63
C HIS A 320 7.79 -0.95 2.66
N LEU A 321 6.76 -1.05 3.51
CA LEU A 321 6.50 -0.13 4.61
C LEU A 321 7.68 -0.08 5.59
N ARG A 322 8.26 -1.24 5.92
CA ARG A 322 9.45 -1.31 6.78
C ARG A 322 10.65 -0.61 6.16
N GLN A 323 10.90 -0.81 4.88
CA GLN A 323 12.07 -0.26 4.18
C GLN A 323 11.99 1.26 3.97
N HIS A 324 10.80 1.79 3.69
CA HIS A 324 10.64 3.19 3.27
C HIS A 324 10.15 4.13 4.38
N ALA A 325 9.48 3.59 5.40
CA ALA A 325 8.84 4.38 6.45
C ALA A 325 9.12 3.87 7.87
N GLU A 326 10.00 2.88 8.02
CA GLU A 326 10.35 2.22 9.30
C GLU A 326 9.16 1.64 10.07
N VAL A 327 8.00 1.52 9.44
CA VAL A 327 6.79 0.96 10.04
C VAL A 327 7.03 -0.50 10.41
N HIS A 328 6.74 -0.85 11.67
CA HIS A 328 6.97 -2.19 12.21
C HIS A 328 5.78 -3.12 11.97
N SER A 329 6.07 -4.38 11.67
CA SER A 329 5.07 -5.44 11.52
C SER A 329 5.69 -6.77 11.93
N ALA A 330 4.86 -7.66 12.46
CA ALA A 330 5.33 -8.89 13.06
C ALA A 330 4.76 -10.11 12.35
N TRP A 331 5.47 -11.22 12.44
CA TRP A 331 4.95 -12.53 12.07
C TRP A 331 5.11 -13.48 13.25
N ILE A 332 4.18 -14.42 13.35
CA ILE A 332 4.16 -15.49 14.34
C ILE A 332 3.95 -16.79 13.59
N LEU A 333 4.78 -17.78 13.84
CA LEU A 333 4.66 -19.14 13.33
C LEU A 333 4.39 -20.07 14.50
N LEU A 334 3.25 -20.76 14.44
CA LEU A 334 2.80 -21.75 15.39
C LEU A 334 2.96 -23.13 14.77
N THR A 335 3.73 -23.99 15.42
CA THR A 335 3.96 -25.37 15.01
C THR A 335 3.63 -26.33 16.17
N PRO A 336 3.03 -27.49 15.89
CA PRO A 336 2.77 -28.49 16.91
C PRO A 336 4.09 -29.15 17.34
N GLY A 337 4.31 -29.27 18.64
CA GLY A 337 5.34 -30.12 19.22
C GLY A 337 4.92 -31.59 19.28
N HIS A 338 5.70 -32.40 20.00
CA HIS A 338 5.33 -33.79 20.29
C HIS A 338 4.06 -33.81 21.17
N ASP A 339 3.08 -34.65 20.82
CA ASP A 339 1.79 -34.74 21.52
C ASP A 339 1.06 -33.40 21.68
N ALA A 340 1.11 -32.56 20.64
CA ALA A 340 0.37 -31.30 20.58
C ALA A 340 -1.14 -31.52 20.65
N THR A 341 -1.82 -30.68 21.44
CA THR A 341 -3.28 -30.74 21.53
C THR A 341 -3.91 -30.27 20.22
N ALA A 342 -4.82 -31.08 19.69
CA ALA A 342 -5.59 -30.75 18.48
C ALA A 342 -6.57 -29.59 18.74
N GLY A 343 -7.03 -28.92 17.68
CA GLY A 343 -8.03 -27.86 17.79
C GLY A 343 -7.48 -26.45 18.03
N VAL A 344 -6.18 -26.30 18.35
CA VAL A 344 -5.56 -24.98 18.59
C VAL A 344 -5.56 -24.11 17.34
N ILE A 345 -5.26 -24.68 16.17
CA ILE A 345 -5.30 -23.91 14.90
C ILE A 345 -6.73 -23.45 14.63
N GLU A 346 -7.72 -24.34 14.72
CA GLU A 346 -9.12 -24.01 14.47
C GLU A 346 -9.63 -22.93 15.43
N LEU A 347 -9.22 -23.01 16.68
CA LEU A 347 -9.57 -22.05 17.73
C LEU A 347 -8.99 -20.67 17.42
N ILE A 348 -7.69 -20.58 17.10
CA ILE A 348 -7.03 -19.30 16.76
C ILE A 348 -7.58 -18.74 15.45
N ASP A 349 -7.82 -19.60 14.47
CA ASP A 349 -8.34 -19.22 13.17
C ASP A 349 -9.81 -18.78 13.23
N GLY A 350 -10.60 -19.31 14.16
CA GLY A 350 -11.95 -18.83 14.45
C GLY A 350 -11.96 -17.47 15.16
N ALA A 351 -10.88 -17.14 15.87
CA ALA A 351 -10.70 -15.87 16.58
C ALA A 351 -10.07 -14.76 15.71
N ARG A 352 -10.03 -14.93 14.38
CA ARG A 352 -9.55 -13.93 13.41
C ARG A 352 -10.16 -12.55 13.69
N ARG A 353 -9.31 -11.53 13.82
CA ARG A 353 -9.73 -10.13 14.00
C ARG A 353 -8.86 -9.19 13.17
N GLY A 354 -9.47 -8.10 12.72
CA GLY A 354 -8.76 -6.98 12.12
C GLY A 354 -8.19 -7.30 10.72
N LEU A 355 -6.99 -6.79 10.47
CA LEU A 355 -6.33 -6.80 9.16
C LEU A 355 -5.32 -7.96 9.00
N ASP A 356 -5.10 -8.70 10.08
CA ASP A 356 -4.08 -9.74 10.17
C ASP A 356 -4.34 -10.87 9.17
N GLN A 357 -3.26 -11.40 8.57
CA GLN A 357 -3.33 -12.51 7.61
C GLN A 357 -2.95 -13.82 8.27
N TYR A 358 -3.69 -14.88 7.94
CA TYR A 358 -3.54 -16.20 8.55
C TYR A 358 -3.35 -17.25 7.45
N TRP A 359 -2.22 -17.95 7.52
CA TRP A 359 -1.85 -18.99 6.58
C TRP A 359 -1.69 -20.34 7.30
N ARG A 360 -2.63 -21.25 7.02
CA ARG A 360 -2.62 -22.63 7.54
C ARG A 360 -1.61 -23.50 6.77
N SER A 361 -0.97 -24.39 7.51
CA SER A 361 0.02 -25.37 7.02
C SER A 361 1.14 -24.75 6.17
N PRO A 362 1.88 -23.76 6.72
CA PRO A 362 2.87 -23.00 5.97
C PRO A 362 4.14 -23.81 5.65
N LEU A 363 4.45 -24.85 6.44
CA LEU A 363 5.64 -25.70 6.25
C LEU A 363 5.44 -26.74 5.15
N ALA A 364 4.37 -27.52 5.24
CA ALA A 364 3.97 -28.50 4.25
C ALA A 364 2.46 -28.75 4.35
N PRO A 365 1.77 -29.13 3.26
CA PRO A 365 0.32 -29.38 3.27
C PRO A 365 -0.12 -30.46 4.28
N SER A 366 0.75 -31.42 4.57
CA SER A 366 0.52 -32.50 5.53
C SER A 366 0.96 -32.18 6.96
N GLN A 367 1.65 -31.06 7.18
CA GLN A 367 2.11 -30.64 8.50
C GLN A 367 1.15 -29.58 9.06
N PRO A 368 0.54 -29.82 10.23
CA PRO A 368 -0.25 -28.80 10.88
C PRO A 368 0.65 -27.64 11.28
N GLY A 369 0.21 -26.41 11.02
CA GLY A 369 0.90 -25.20 11.44
C GLY A 369 0.08 -23.98 11.08
N LEU A 370 0.35 -22.85 11.72
CA LEU A 370 -0.34 -21.60 11.44
C LEU A 370 0.67 -20.47 11.46
N MET A 371 0.79 -19.76 10.34
CA MET A 371 1.53 -18.50 10.28
C MET A 371 0.53 -17.35 10.34
N VAL A 372 0.77 -16.42 11.27
CA VAL A 372 -0.02 -15.20 11.43
C VAL A 372 0.87 -14.01 11.13
N LEU A 373 0.40 -13.13 10.27
CA LEU A 373 1.03 -11.86 9.94
C LEU A 373 0.26 -10.74 10.64
N LEU A 374 0.90 -10.10 11.60
CA LEU A 374 0.35 -8.99 12.37
C LEU A 374 0.71 -7.67 11.69
N VAL A 375 -0.33 -6.98 11.23
CA VAL A 375 -0.23 -5.74 10.46
C VAL A 375 0.04 -4.56 11.38
N LEU A 376 1.02 -3.70 11.05
CA LEU A 376 1.40 -2.51 11.83
C LEU A 376 1.72 -2.82 13.32
N ALA A 377 2.26 -4.02 13.58
CA ALA A 377 2.51 -4.52 14.92
C ALA A 377 3.99 -4.43 15.34
N GLY A 378 4.29 -3.55 16.29
CA GLY A 378 5.54 -3.55 17.05
C GLY A 378 5.57 -4.62 18.15
N GLN A 379 6.68 -4.70 18.89
CA GLN A 379 6.91 -5.76 19.90
C GLN A 379 5.79 -5.87 20.94
N GLY A 380 5.33 -4.75 21.50
CA GLY A 380 4.24 -4.77 22.50
C GLY A 380 2.91 -5.27 21.94
N ALA A 381 2.63 -5.01 20.65
CA ALA A 381 1.42 -5.52 19.99
C ALA A 381 1.52 -7.03 19.75
N THR A 382 2.71 -7.54 19.41
CA THR A 382 2.98 -8.99 19.27
C THR A 382 2.79 -9.72 20.60
N GLU A 383 3.35 -9.18 21.69
CA GLU A 383 3.17 -9.76 23.04
C GLU A 383 1.71 -9.74 23.47
N GLY A 384 1.01 -8.63 23.25
CA GLY A 384 -0.42 -8.53 23.53
C GLY A 384 -1.27 -9.51 22.71
N PHE A 385 -0.88 -9.80 21.47
CA PHE A 385 -1.53 -10.83 20.65
C PHE A 385 -1.33 -12.24 21.23
N LEU A 386 -0.10 -12.61 21.61
CA LEU A 386 0.19 -13.90 22.21
C LEU A 386 -0.56 -14.09 23.54
N GLN A 387 -0.60 -13.06 24.39
CA GLN A 387 -1.36 -13.11 25.64
C GLN A 387 -2.86 -13.35 25.41
N ARG A 388 -3.44 -12.78 24.35
CA ARG A 388 -4.84 -13.02 23.98
C ARG A 388 -5.06 -14.45 23.51
N ILE A 389 -4.14 -15.01 22.71
CA ILE A 389 -4.23 -16.42 22.31
C ILE A 389 -4.13 -17.32 23.53
N ASP A 390 -3.18 -17.10 24.44
CA ASP A 390 -3.06 -17.90 25.65
C ASP A 390 -4.29 -17.80 26.56
N ALA A 391 -4.94 -16.63 26.63
CA ALA A 391 -6.21 -16.49 27.34
C ALA A 391 -7.32 -17.32 26.66
N LEU A 392 -7.40 -17.25 25.34
CA LEU A 392 -8.43 -17.94 24.56
C LEU A 392 -8.24 -19.47 24.56
N CYS A 393 -6.99 -19.96 24.53
CA CYS A 393 -6.65 -21.37 24.75
C CYS A 393 -6.98 -21.82 26.17
N ARG A 394 -6.69 -21.02 27.20
CA ARG A 394 -7.07 -21.35 28.58
C ARG A 394 -8.58 -21.46 28.77
N GLU A 395 -9.34 -20.59 28.12
CA GLU A 395 -10.79 -20.58 28.18
C GLU A 395 -11.42 -21.80 27.49
N HIS A 396 -10.97 -22.17 26.30
CA HIS A 396 -11.62 -23.22 25.48
C HIS A 396 -10.97 -24.60 25.58
N LEU A 397 -9.67 -24.67 25.89
CA LEU A 397 -8.87 -25.89 25.95
C LEU A 397 -8.26 -26.14 27.35
N GLY A 398 -8.48 -25.23 28.30
CA GLY A 398 -8.07 -25.40 29.70
C GLY A 398 -6.59 -25.14 30.00
N ALA A 399 -5.77 -24.81 29.00
CA ALA A 399 -4.33 -24.60 29.14
C ALA A 399 -3.77 -23.56 28.16
N ASP A 400 -2.56 -23.05 28.42
CA ASP A 400 -1.86 -22.13 27.53
C ASP A 400 -1.15 -22.86 26.37
N LEU A 401 -0.67 -22.13 25.36
CA LEU A 401 -0.03 -22.74 24.18
C LEU A 401 1.14 -23.65 24.54
N LYS A 402 1.93 -23.24 25.54
CA LYS A 402 3.11 -23.99 25.98
C LYS A 402 2.72 -25.33 26.60
N THR A 403 1.71 -25.36 27.46
CA THR A 403 1.22 -26.59 28.10
C THR A 403 0.48 -27.49 27.11
N LEU A 404 -0.11 -26.91 26.06
CA LEU A 404 -0.72 -27.64 24.95
C LEU A 404 0.30 -28.23 23.96
N ASN A 405 1.61 -28.14 24.27
CA ASN A 405 2.75 -28.56 23.44
C ASN A 405 2.81 -27.88 22.07
N TRP A 406 2.47 -26.58 21.99
CA TRP A 406 2.66 -25.77 20.79
C TRP A 406 3.93 -24.92 20.87
N ILE A 407 4.69 -24.89 19.79
CA ILE A 407 5.92 -24.11 19.65
C ILE A 407 5.57 -22.80 18.94
N VAL A 408 6.01 -21.69 19.53
CA VAL A 408 5.80 -20.35 19.01
C VAL A 408 7.14 -19.77 18.55
N GLN A 409 7.23 -19.43 17.27
CA GLN A 409 8.31 -18.61 16.73
C GLN A 409 7.73 -17.25 16.34
N GLN A 410 8.48 -16.18 16.55
CA GLN A 410 8.04 -14.83 16.20
C GLN A 410 9.19 -13.99 15.67
N GLY A 411 8.87 -12.98 14.89
CA GLY A 411 9.83 -12.02 14.39
C GLY A 411 9.17 -10.80 13.79
N GLN A 412 10.00 -9.94 13.21
CA GLN A 412 9.57 -8.74 12.50
C GLN A 412 9.79 -8.94 11.01
N VAL A 413 8.90 -8.40 10.19
CA VAL A 413 9.06 -8.34 8.73
C VAL A 413 10.19 -7.35 8.42
N ARG A 414 11.17 -7.76 7.60
CA ARG A 414 12.34 -6.91 7.29
C ARG A 414 12.31 -6.33 5.89
N ASN A 415 12.22 -7.18 4.88
CA ASN A 415 12.26 -6.76 3.48
C ASN A 415 11.07 -7.26 2.66
N GLY A 416 10.26 -8.18 3.18
CA GLY A 416 9.07 -8.67 2.49
C GLY A 416 9.42 -9.51 1.24
N SER A 417 10.65 -10.00 1.13
CA SER A 417 11.09 -10.81 0.00
C SER A 417 10.68 -12.28 0.17
N GLY A 418 10.58 -13.01 -0.94
CA GLY A 418 10.34 -14.45 -0.92
C GLY A 418 11.49 -15.24 -0.30
N GLN A 419 12.72 -14.74 -0.40
CA GLN A 419 13.89 -15.35 0.25
C GLN A 419 13.80 -15.26 1.77
N GLU A 420 13.41 -14.10 2.31
CA GLU A 420 13.15 -13.94 3.74
C GLU A 420 12.11 -14.96 4.20
N LEU A 421 10.95 -15.02 3.55
CA LEU A 421 9.88 -15.96 3.91
C LEU A 421 10.34 -17.42 3.84
N MET A 422 11.03 -17.82 2.77
CA MET A 422 11.54 -19.19 2.60
C MET A 422 12.52 -19.57 3.71
N THR A 423 13.47 -18.68 4.05
CA THR A 423 14.43 -18.94 5.14
C THR A 423 13.76 -19.02 6.52
N LEU A 424 12.67 -18.28 6.75
CA LEU A 424 11.89 -18.39 7.98
C LEU A 424 11.19 -19.74 8.09
N LEU A 425 10.56 -20.22 7.01
CA LEU A 425 9.88 -21.51 7.00
C LEU A 425 10.87 -22.67 7.16
N GLN A 426 12.06 -22.60 6.57
CA GLN A 426 13.12 -23.61 6.75
C GLN A 426 13.68 -23.69 8.18
N ARG A 427 13.56 -22.62 8.97
CA ARG A 427 13.92 -22.64 10.41
C ARG A 427 12.79 -23.16 11.30
N GLY A 428 11.56 -23.16 10.78
CA GLY A 428 10.37 -23.62 11.46
C GLY A 428 10.07 -25.10 11.26
N SER A 429 10.56 -25.69 10.16
CA SER A 429 10.61 -27.14 9.91
C SER A 429 11.69 -27.81 10.73
#